data_AF-A0A9K3DLG7-F1
#
_entry.id   AF-A0A9K3DLG7-F1
#
_cell.length_a   1.000
_cell.length_b   1.000
_cell.length_c   1.000
_cell.angle_alpha   90.00
_cell.angle_beta   90.00
_cell.angle_gamma   90.00
#
_symmetry.space_group_name_H-M   'P 1'
#
loop_
_entity.id
_entity.type
_entity.pdbx_description
1 polymer ?
#
loop_
_entity_poly.entity_id
_entity_poly.type
_entity_poly.pdbx_seq_one_letter_code
_entity_poly.pdbx_strand_id
1 'polypeptide(L)'
;MVTIMKAEEKKTADGLLSKLHYGVVQLLDEATDSYSTAAKECKEISPGLMDYISCSKALHKLRSYKHMAEGVKTEGQMGTAIGLLKRALNSKVEKNVGGLESWRKVIKQDINALTEVLRRYEHENDFVWSEKVACDEHLPLLQGKKIATCIPYCPARWERTLKLKI
;
A
#
# COMPACT_ATOMS: atom_id res chain seq x y z
N MET A 1 1.21 11.58 -2.36
CA MET A 1 0.67 11.06 -3.63
C MET A 1 -0.64 11.80 -3.95
N VAL A 2 -0.56 12.85 -4.76
CA VAL A 2 -1.66 13.84 -4.92
C VAL A 2 -2.96 13.21 -5.40
N THR A 3 -2.89 12.16 -6.23
CA THR A 3 -4.09 11.56 -6.80
C THR A 3 -4.87 10.68 -5.82
N ILE A 4 -4.20 10.07 -4.83
CA ILE A 4 -4.90 9.36 -3.74
C ILE A 4 -5.57 10.38 -2.83
N MET A 5 -4.85 11.43 -2.43
CA MET A 5 -5.43 12.49 -1.59
C MET A 5 -6.67 13.11 -2.23
N LYS A 6 -6.61 13.40 -3.53
CA LYS A 6 -7.77 13.88 -4.30
C LYS A 6 -8.92 12.85 -4.39
N ALA A 7 -8.62 11.55 -4.39
CA ALA A 7 -9.64 10.51 -4.43
C ALA A 7 -10.31 10.32 -3.05
N GLU A 8 -9.53 10.38 -1.97
CA GLU A 8 -10.00 10.38 -0.58
C GLU A 8 -10.90 11.61 -0.32
N GLU A 9 -10.45 12.80 -0.72
CA GLU A 9 -11.21 14.06 -0.62
C GLU A 9 -12.55 14.00 -1.35
N LYS A 10 -12.60 13.30 -2.49
CA LYS A 10 -13.82 13.15 -3.31
C LYS A 10 -14.75 12.03 -2.83
N LYS A 11 -14.46 11.35 -1.71
CA LYS A 11 -15.20 10.17 -1.24
C LYS A 11 -15.40 9.12 -2.34
N THR A 12 -14.32 8.86 -3.07
CA THR A 12 -14.33 7.88 -4.16
C THR A 12 -14.59 6.47 -3.62
N ALA A 13 -15.25 5.60 -4.39
CA ALA A 13 -15.57 4.23 -3.97
C ALA A 13 -14.34 3.46 -3.45
N ASP A 14 -14.52 2.73 -2.35
CA ASP A 14 -13.46 1.99 -1.65
C ASP A 14 -12.71 1.01 -2.56
N GLY A 15 -13.42 0.37 -3.50
CA GLY A 15 -12.79 -0.50 -4.49
C GLY A 15 -11.75 0.21 -5.37
N LEU A 16 -11.97 1.49 -5.71
CA LEU A 16 -10.97 2.27 -6.44
C LEU A 16 -9.83 2.72 -5.53
N LEU A 17 -10.12 3.19 -4.31
CA LEU A 17 -9.09 3.56 -3.34
C LEU A 17 -8.14 2.39 -3.04
N SER A 18 -8.68 1.20 -2.84
CA SER A 18 -7.91 -0.03 -2.67
C SER A 18 -6.94 -0.24 -3.83
N LYS A 19 -7.42 -0.14 -5.08
CA LYS A 19 -6.62 -0.32 -6.29
C LYS A 19 -5.54 0.74 -6.46
N LEU A 20 -5.83 1.99 -6.10
CA LEU A 20 -4.85 3.09 -6.17
C LEU A 20 -3.72 2.88 -5.16
N HIS A 21 -4.05 2.54 -3.91
CA HIS A 21 -3.04 2.22 -2.89
C HIS A 21 -2.15 1.05 -3.31
N TYR A 22 -2.73 -0.02 -3.87
CA TYR A 22 -1.92 -1.15 -4.34
C TYR A 22 -1.09 -0.82 -5.59
N GLY A 23 -1.57 0.10 -6.44
CA GLY A 23 -0.78 0.64 -7.54
C GLY A 23 0.52 1.30 -7.06
N VAL A 24 0.50 1.94 -5.89
CA VAL A 24 1.71 2.49 -5.25
C VAL A 24 2.65 1.39 -4.81
N VAL A 25 2.11 0.34 -4.18
CA VAL A 25 2.90 -0.83 -3.75
C VAL A 25 3.68 -1.40 -4.93
N GLN A 26 3.02 -1.56 -6.08
CA GLN A 26 3.66 -2.05 -7.30
C GLN A 26 4.73 -1.09 -7.87
N LEU A 27 4.56 0.22 -7.73
CA LEU A 27 5.60 1.20 -8.12
C LEU A 27 6.80 1.15 -7.16
N LEU A 28 6.55 0.94 -5.88
CA LEU A 28 7.59 0.81 -4.85
C LEU A 28 8.32 -0.53 -4.93
N ASP A 29 7.66 -1.59 -5.43
CA ASP A 29 8.31 -2.84 -5.81
C ASP A 29 9.33 -2.61 -6.92
N GLU A 30 8.93 -1.97 -8.02
CA GLU A 30 9.83 -1.61 -9.12
C GLU A 30 11.00 -0.70 -8.65
N ALA A 31 10.72 0.24 -7.74
CA ALA A 31 11.74 1.08 -7.14
C ALA A 31 12.71 0.27 -6.25
N THR A 32 12.22 -0.74 -5.53
CA THR A 32 13.06 -1.64 -4.71
C THR A 32 14.03 -2.43 -5.59
N ASP A 33 13.55 -2.96 -6.71
CA ASP A 33 14.36 -3.72 -7.67
C ASP A 33 15.43 -2.83 -8.32
N SER A 34 15.03 -1.61 -8.69
CA SER A 34 15.93 -0.58 -9.26
C SER A 34 17.00 -0.16 -8.24
N TYR A 35 16.60 0.10 -6.99
CA TYR A 35 17.52 0.42 -5.90
C TYR A 35 18.54 -0.70 -5.67
N SER A 36 18.06 -1.95 -5.59
CA SER A 36 18.91 -3.11 -5.31
C SER A 36 19.91 -3.38 -6.44
N THR A 37 19.55 -3.06 -7.68
CA THR A 37 20.45 -3.11 -8.83
C THR A 37 21.50 -2.00 -8.75
N ALA A 38 21.05 -0.75 -8.55
CA ALA A 38 21.94 0.41 -8.49
C ALA A 38 22.89 0.38 -7.28
N ALA A 39 22.46 -0.15 -6.14
CA ALA A 39 23.29 -0.25 -4.93
C ALA A 39 24.47 -1.24 -5.09
N LYS A 40 24.41 -2.15 -6.06
CA LYS A 40 25.55 -3.02 -6.42
C LYS A 40 26.62 -2.25 -7.19
N GLU A 41 26.22 -1.25 -7.97
CA GLU A 41 27.07 -0.47 -8.85
C GLU A 41 27.58 0.82 -8.18
N CYS A 42 26.76 1.44 -7.35
CA CYS A 42 27.02 2.69 -6.67
C CYS A 42 26.84 2.53 -5.15
N LYS A 43 27.95 2.58 -4.40
CA LYS A 43 27.94 2.45 -2.94
C LYS A 43 27.47 3.69 -2.18
N GLU A 44 27.23 4.80 -2.89
CA GLU A 44 26.83 6.08 -2.29
C GLU A 44 25.31 6.26 -2.15
N ILE A 45 24.51 5.26 -2.57
CA ILE A 45 23.06 5.36 -2.45
C ILE A 45 22.67 5.27 -0.97
N SER A 46 21.96 6.30 -0.50
CA SER A 46 21.54 6.40 0.89
C SER A 46 20.65 5.23 1.32
N PRO A 47 21.00 4.50 2.40
CA PRO A 47 20.14 3.48 2.99
C PRO A 47 18.77 4.03 3.42
N GLY A 48 18.68 5.32 3.76
CA GLY A 48 17.43 5.97 4.13
C GLY A 48 16.39 6.00 2.99
N LEU A 49 16.83 5.93 1.73
CA LEU A 49 15.90 5.76 0.59
C LEU A 49 15.22 4.39 0.62
N MET A 50 15.96 3.34 0.96
CA MET A 50 15.40 1.99 1.07
C MET A 50 14.42 1.88 2.25
N ASP A 51 14.74 2.53 3.38
CA ASP A 51 13.81 2.65 4.52
C ASP A 51 12.52 3.35 4.11
N TYR A 52 12.62 4.47 3.38
CA TYR A 52 11.47 5.19 2.86
C TYR A 52 10.60 4.31 1.94
N ILE A 53 11.21 3.64 0.96
CA ILE A 53 10.52 2.76 0.02
C ILE A 53 9.79 1.64 0.78
N SER A 54 10.49 0.99 1.72
CA SER A 54 9.96 -0.14 2.49
C SER A 54 8.81 0.28 3.41
N CYS A 55 8.96 1.39 4.14
CA CYS A 55 7.93 1.91 5.04
C CYS A 55 6.70 2.39 4.27
N SER A 56 6.91 3.13 3.16
CA SER A 56 5.83 3.62 2.31
C SER A 56 5.05 2.45 1.68
N LYS A 57 5.77 1.41 1.22
CA LYS A 57 5.16 0.20 0.66
C LYS A 57 4.28 -0.50 1.68
N ALA A 58 4.77 -0.67 2.91
CA ALA A 58 4.01 -1.28 3.99
C ALA A 58 2.72 -0.50 4.31
N LEU A 59 2.84 0.83 4.42
CA LEU A 59 1.71 1.72 4.70
C LEU A 59 0.64 1.65 3.61
N HIS A 60 1.03 1.79 2.35
CA HIS A 60 0.10 1.71 1.23
C HIS A 60 -0.56 0.33 1.09
N LYS A 61 0.16 -0.75 1.43
CA LYS A 61 -0.41 -2.09 1.45
C LYS A 61 -1.49 -2.26 2.53
N LEU A 62 -1.27 -1.78 3.75
CA LEU A 62 -2.27 -1.80 4.82
C LEU A 62 -3.54 -1.03 4.42
N ARG A 63 -3.38 0.18 3.88
CA ARG A 63 -4.52 1.01 3.43
C ARG A 63 -5.28 0.35 2.28
N SER A 64 -4.59 -0.31 1.37
CA SER A 64 -5.23 -1.04 0.27
C SER A 64 -6.14 -2.16 0.80
N TYR A 65 -5.69 -2.94 1.77
CA TYR A 65 -6.50 -3.96 2.42
C TYR A 65 -7.70 -3.38 3.17
N LYS A 66 -7.52 -2.26 3.89
CA LYS A 66 -8.61 -1.58 4.58
C LYS A 66 -9.75 -1.22 3.63
N HIS A 67 -9.43 -0.56 2.52
CA HIS A 67 -10.44 -0.18 1.54
C HIS A 67 -11.01 -1.40 0.80
N MET A 68 -10.22 -2.45 0.57
CA MET A 68 -10.77 -3.68 -0.01
C MET A 68 -11.79 -4.34 0.91
N ALA A 69 -11.47 -4.43 2.21
CA ALA A 69 -12.34 -4.99 3.22
C ALA A 69 -13.66 -4.21 3.33
N GLU A 70 -13.60 -2.87 3.31
CA GLU A 70 -14.80 -2.03 3.28
C GLU A 70 -15.61 -2.27 2.00
N GLY A 71 -14.96 -2.34 0.84
CA GLY A 71 -15.63 -2.63 -0.43
C GLY A 71 -16.38 -3.97 -0.41
N VAL A 72 -15.73 -5.06 -0.01
CA VAL A 72 -16.40 -6.38 0.03
C VAL A 72 -17.45 -6.45 1.15
N LYS A 73 -17.28 -5.73 2.26
CA LYS A 73 -18.34 -5.57 3.26
C LYS A 73 -19.58 -4.91 2.64
N THR A 74 -19.41 -3.81 1.88
CA THR A 74 -20.55 -3.13 1.25
C THR A 74 -21.28 -4.00 0.22
N GLU A 75 -20.60 -5.00 -0.33
CA GLU A 75 -21.17 -6.04 -1.19
C GLU A 75 -21.82 -7.20 -0.41
N GLY A 76 -21.88 -7.11 0.92
CA GLY A 76 -22.49 -8.10 1.81
C GLY A 76 -21.64 -9.35 2.03
N GLN A 77 -20.31 -9.25 1.89
CA GLN A 77 -19.38 -10.37 2.12
C GLN A 77 -18.58 -10.14 3.41
N MET A 78 -19.25 -10.25 4.55
CA MET A 78 -18.69 -9.94 5.86
C MET A 78 -17.53 -10.86 6.25
N GLY A 79 -17.67 -12.17 6.00
CA GLY A 79 -16.65 -13.17 6.31
C GLY A 79 -15.37 -12.96 5.50
N THR A 80 -15.49 -12.51 4.24
CA THR A 80 -14.37 -12.13 3.38
C THR A 80 -13.67 -10.88 3.89
N ALA A 81 -14.44 -9.86 4.30
CA ALA A 81 -13.90 -8.61 4.83
C ALA A 81 -13.04 -8.85 6.08
N ILE A 82 -13.52 -9.67 7.01
CA ILE A 82 -12.78 -10.08 8.21
C ILE A 82 -11.48 -10.80 7.83
N GLY A 83 -11.53 -11.75 6.89
CA GLY A 83 -10.34 -12.48 6.45
C GLY A 83 -9.28 -11.56 5.83
N LEU A 84 -9.69 -10.57 5.02
CA LEU A 84 -8.78 -9.57 4.45
C LEU A 84 -8.09 -8.73 5.54
N LEU A 85 -8.82 -8.30 6.57
CA LEU A 85 -8.25 -7.53 7.68
C LEU A 85 -7.29 -8.36 8.52
N LYS A 86 -7.63 -9.63 8.81
CA LYS A 86 -6.72 -10.58 9.49
C LYS A 86 -5.44 -10.79 8.69
N ARG A 87 -5.54 -11.00 7.37
CA ARG A 87 -4.37 -11.13 6.48
C ARG A 87 -3.50 -9.87 6.50
N ALA A 88 -4.10 -8.69 6.52
CA ALA A 88 -3.38 -7.43 6.60
C ALA A 88 -2.59 -7.30 7.91
N LEU A 89 -3.22 -7.62 9.05
CA LEU A 89 -2.62 -7.52 10.38
C LEU A 89 -1.59 -8.63 10.67
N ASN A 90 -1.77 -9.82 10.08
CA ASN A 90 -0.79 -10.91 10.16
C ASN A 90 0.47 -10.66 9.33
N SER A 91 0.44 -9.66 8.44
CA SER A 91 1.62 -9.30 7.67
C SER A 91 2.72 -8.75 8.60
N LYS A 92 3.98 -9.14 8.38
CA LYS A 92 5.14 -8.76 9.21
C LYS A 92 5.53 -7.27 9.09
N VAL A 93 4.57 -6.38 8.81
CA VAL A 93 4.77 -4.95 8.57
C VAL A 93 5.53 -4.29 9.70
N GLU A 94 5.19 -4.56 10.97
CA GLU A 94 5.89 -3.96 12.12
C GLU A 94 7.36 -4.40 12.26
N LYS A 95 7.70 -5.61 11.82
CA LYS A 95 9.07 -6.16 11.95
C LYS A 95 10.05 -5.56 10.95
N ASN A 96 9.54 -4.97 9.86
CA ASN A 96 10.35 -4.44 8.76
C ASN A 96 10.46 -2.90 8.77
N VAL A 97 9.88 -2.20 9.76
CA VAL A 97 9.95 -0.74 9.86
C VAL A 97 11.30 -0.35 10.49
N GLY A 98 12.34 -0.33 9.66
CA GLY A 98 13.68 0.10 10.04
C GLY A 98 13.72 1.54 10.55
N GLY A 99 14.40 1.73 11.68
CA GLY A 99 15.06 2.98 12.10
C GLY A 99 14.18 4.12 12.59
N LEU A 100 13.30 4.66 11.75
CA LEU A 100 12.70 5.99 11.94
C LEU A 100 11.43 5.96 12.81
N GLU A 101 11.46 6.63 13.96
CA GLU A 101 10.33 6.74 14.90
C GLU A 101 9.07 7.35 14.27
N SER A 102 9.24 8.30 13.35
CA SER A 102 8.14 8.94 12.63
C SER A 102 7.33 7.94 11.80
N TRP A 103 8.02 7.03 11.08
CA TRP A 103 7.38 5.98 10.29
C TRP A 103 6.70 4.93 11.17
N ARG A 104 7.36 4.52 12.26
CA ARG A 104 6.75 3.60 13.23
C ARG A 104 5.46 4.15 13.81
N LYS A 105 5.42 5.44 14.14
CA LYS A 105 4.21 6.10 14.66
C LYS A 105 3.06 6.05 13.64
N VAL A 106 3.32 6.42 12.39
CA VAL A 106 2.29 6.45 11.33
C VAL A 106 1.76 5.04 11.03
N ILE A 107 2.66 4.06 10.88
CA ILE A 107 2.26 2.68 10.59
C ILE A 107 1.46 2.10 11.78
N LYS A 108 1.89 2.36 13.01
CA LYS A 108 1.16 1.93 14.22
C LYS A 108 -0.24 2.54 14.29
N GLN A 109 -0.40 3.80 13.90
CA GLN A 109 -1.73 4.44 13.83
C GLN A 109 -2.65 3.71 12.85
N ASP A 110 -2.14 3.37 11.65
CA ASP A 110 -2.91 2.62 10.66
C ASP A 110 -3.24 1.20 11.16
N ILE A 111 -2.28 0.50 11.78
CA ILE A 111 -2.51 -0.83 12.38
C ILE A 111 -3.60 -0.76 13.44
N ASN A 112 -3.51 0.18 14.38
CA ASN A 112 -4.52 0.36 15.41
C ASN A 112 -5.91 0.63 14.80
N ALA A 113 -5.97 1.46 13.77
CA ALA A 113 -7.22 1.73 13.07
C ALA A 113 -7.80 0.47 12.39
N LEU A 114 -6.96 -0.36 11.76
CA LEU A 114 -7.39 -1.63 11.18
C LEU A 114 -7.85 -2.63 12.24
N THR A 115 -7.19 -2.70 13.39
CA THR A 115 -7.58 -3.55 14.52
C THR A 115 -8.97 -3.17 15.05
N GLU A 116 -9.25 -1.88 15.20
CA GLU A 116 -10.57 -1.41 15.62
C GLU A 116 -11.66 -1.73 14.59
N VAL A 117 -11.36 -1.62 13.29
CA VAL A 117 -12.29 -2.03 12.22
C VAL A 117 -12.53 -3.54 12.27
N LEU A 118 -11.48 -4.35 12.41
CA LEU A 118 -11.59 -5.80 12.52
C LEU A 118 -12.47 -6.20 13.71
N ARG A 119 -12.22 -5.63 14.89
CA ARG A 119 -13.02 -5.90 16.08
C ARG A 119 -14.50 -5.58 15.88
N ARG A 120 -14.80 -4.45 15.24
CA ARG A 120 -16.18 -4.07 14.91
C ARG A 120 -16.81 -5.08 13.96
N TYR A 121 -16.05 -5.52 12.96
CA TYR A 121 -16.52 -6.44 11.96
C TYR A 121 -16.78 -7.84 12.54
N GLU A 122 -15.87 -8.35 13.37
CA GLU A 122 -16.08 -9.62 14.07
C GLU A 122 -17.33 -9.57 14.94
N HIS A 123 -17.50 -8.50 15.71
CA HIS A 123 -18.71 -8.30 16.50
C HIS A 123 -19.98 -8.29 15.62
N GLU A 124 -20.01 -7.46 14.58
CA GLU A 124 -21.17 -7.40 13.67
C GLU A 124 -21.45 -8.76 13.00
N ASN A 125 -20.41 -9.53 12.67
CA ASN A 125 -20.55 -10.86 12.10
C ASN A 125 -21.15 -11.86 13.10
N ASP A 126 -20.77 -11.80 14.37
CA ASP A 126 -21.30 -12.70 15.41
C ASP A 126 -22.79 -12.47 15.68
N PHE A 127 -23.28 -11.24 15.53
CA PHE A 127 -24.66 -10.88 15.87
C PHE A 127 -25.62 -10.76 14.67
N VAL A 128 -25.13 -10.39 13.49
CA VAL A 128 -25.97 -10.03 12.34
C VAL A 128 -25.78 -10.98 11.16
N TRP A 129 -24.53 -11.17 10.72
CA TRP A 129 -24.25 -11.84 9.45
C TRP A 129 -24.09 -13.34 9.59
N SER A 130 -23.47 -13.81 10.68
CA SER A 130 -23.12 -15.21 10.93
C SER A 130 -22.37 -15.87 9.77
N GLU A 131 -21.56 -15.11 9.03
CA GLU A 131 -20.78 -15.64 7.91
C GLU A 131 -19.52 -16.36 8.40
N LYS A 132 -19.13 -17.41 7.66
CA LYS A 132 -17.84 -18.07 7.87
C LYS A 132 -16.71 -17.17 7.38
N VAL A 133 -15.72 -16.93 8.23
CA VAL A 133 -14.53 -16.18 7.85
C VAL A 133 -13.74 -16.93 6.78
N ALA A 134 -13.44 -16.25 5.66
CA ALA A 134 -12.67 -16.84 4.56
C ALA A 134 -11.20 -17.04 4.95
N CYS A 135 -10.64 -18.20 4.60
CA CYS A 135 -9.20 -18.51 4.75
C CYS A 135 -8.37 -17.91 3.61
N ASP A 136 -7.06 -17.80 3.82
CA ASP A 136 -6.13 -17.08 2.93
C ASP A 136 -6.20 -17.50 1.45
N GLU A 137 -6.46 -18.77 1.15
CA GLU A 137 -6.55 -19.30 -0.23
C GLU A 137 -7.80 -18.81 -0.98
N HIS A 138 -8.85 -18.48 -0.24
CA HIS A 138 -10.13 -18.02 -0.78
C HIS A 138 -10.27 -16.50 -0.77
N LEU A 139 -9.29 -15.80 -0.20
CA LEU A 139 -9.31 -14.34 -0.15
C LEU A 139 -8.99 -13.74 -1.52
N PRO A 140 -9.76 -12.74 -1.97
CA PRO A 140 -9.47 -12.07 -3.21
C PRO A 140 -8.10 -11.37 -3.14
N LEU A 141 -7.37 -11.39 -4.25
CA LEU A 141 -6.06 -10.76 -4.34
C LEU A 141 -6.21 -9.26 -4.58
N LEU A 142 -5.29 -8.49 -3.98
CA LEU A 142 -5.18 -7.07 -4.27
C LEU A 142 -4.81 -6.85 -5.75
N GLN A 143 -5.49 -5.92 -6.40
CA GLN A 143 -5.24 -5.53 -7.78
C GLN A 143 -4.81 -4.07 -7.82
N GLY A 144 -3.75 -3.76 -8.55
CA GLY A 144 -3.17 -2.42 -8.59
C GLY A 144 -3.60 -1.65 -9.81
N LYS A 145 -3.83 -0.35 -9.65
CA LYS A 145 -4.04 0.57 -10.78
C LYS A 145 -3.02 1.71 -10.72
N LYS A 146 -1.98 1.63 -11.54
CA LYS A 146 -1.00 2.70 -11.74
C LYS A 146 -1.62 3.75 -12.65
N ILE A 147 -1.96 4.90 -12.10
CA ILE A 147 -2.63 5.99 -12.83
C ILE A 147 -1.71 7.15 -13.20
N ALA A 148 -0.47 7.15 -12.71
CA ALA A 148 0.54 8.11 -13.10
C ALA A 148 1.39 7.52 -14.23
N THR A 149 1.44 8.20 -15.36
CA THR A 149 2.30 7.87 -16.49
C THR A 149 3.38 8.94 -16.63
N CYS A 150 4.57 8.54 -17.05
CA CYS A 150 5.62 9.50 -17.39
C CYS A 150 5.18 10.37 -18.56
N ILE A 151 5.25 11.69 -18.40
CA ILE A 151 5.06 12.63 -19.50
C ILE A 151 6.40 12.72 -20.23
N PRO A 152 6.44 12.48 -21.55
CA PRO A 152 7.68 12.60 -22.32
C PRO A 152 8.30 13.98 -22.15
N TYR A 153 9.61 14.00 -21.90
CA TYR A 153 10.35 15.25 -21.84
C TYR A 153 10.59 15.78 -23.26
N CYS A 154 10.16 17.01 -23.54
CA CYS A 154 10.42 17.71 -24.80
C CYS A 154 11.23 18.97 -24.50
N PRO A 155 12.56 18.96 -24.73
CA PRO A 155 13.40 20.11 -24.41
C PRO A 155 13.04 21.30 -25.31
N ALA A 156 12.85 22.47 -24.72
CA ALA A 156 12.54 23.70 -25.44
C ALA A 156 13.76 24.31 -26.16
N ARG A 157 14.96 23.82 -25.83
CA ARG A 157 16.23 24.25 -26.41
C ARG A 157 17.07 23.03 -26.74
N TRP A 158 18.03 23.21 -27.64
CA TRP A 158 18.96 22.13 -27.96
C TRP A 158 19.82 21.79 -26.75
N GLU A 159 19.68 20.56 -26.25
CA GLU A 159 20.47 20.02 -25.14
C GLU A 159 21.53 19.06 -25.67
N ARG A 160 22.72 19.11 -25.07
CA ARG A 160 23.82 18.18 -25.39
C ARG A 160 23.89 17.13 -24.30
N THR A 161 24.06 15.86 -24.68
CA THR A 161 24.32 14.78 -23.73
C THR A 161 25.60 15.09 -22.96
N LEU A 162 25.46 15.30 -21.64
CA LEU A 162 26.61 15.46 -20.76
C LEU A 162 27.32 14.10 -20.66
N LYS A 163 28.52 14.00 -21.24
CA LYS A 163 29.43 12.88 -20.97
C LYS A 163 30.01 13.09 -19.58
N LEU A 164 29.31 12.60 -18.56
CA LEU A 164 29.89 12.46 -17.23
C LEU A 164 31.01 11.43 -17.34
N LYS A 165 32.25 11.83 -17.06
CA LYS A 165 33.35 10.87 -16.86
C LYS A 165 33.03 10.11 -15.58
N ILE A 166 32.76 8.81 -15.73
CA ILE A 166 32.74 7.83 -14.64
C ILE A 166 34.19 7.52 -14.26
#